data_AF-A0A6I1UGB6-F1
#
_entry.id   AF-A0A6I1UGB6-F1
#
_cell.length_a   1.000
_cell.length_b   1.000
_cell.length_c   1.000
_cell.angle_alpha   90.00
_cell.angle_beta   90.00
_cell.angle_gamma   90.00
#
_symmetry.space_group_name_H-M   'P 1'
#
loop_
_entity.id
_entity.type
_entity.pdbx_description
1 polymer ?
#
loop_
_entity_poly.entity_id
_entity_poly.type
_entity_poly.pdbx_seq_one_letter_code
_entity_poly.pdbx_strand_id
1 'polypeptide(L)'
;MILERIKKTFEFQRSRIKGPVPLWGVLNGIFILYPIAFFMFMAGGLEVLNNPSLYQTLLITGIVIWVLNLVFLLDLKRGILTSFGTYLMYLTGHIYIIIGFSAMSGDHNFIGLKLSLPLIQSIIVIVVMSCLVDLDSEEVISQKASKVMLNFVFAPPLIISCVCIFLAMFGYEYFWGWGLSLLSMTFGHLFYATWFIIIYAYQHRHDVEEETSIKHIKVNPDMISNREFDRDRFSRKVTKDD
;
A
#
# COMPACT_ATOMS: atom_id res chain seq x y z
N MET A 1 14.00 17.50 -19.52
CA MET A 1 12.63 17.12 -19.94
C MET A 1 12.07 15.87 -19.26
N ILE A 2 12.49 14.63 -19.56
CA ILE A 2 11.88 13.42 -18.94
C ILE A 2 12.15 13.35 -17.43
N LEU A 3 13.39 13.61 -17.00
CA LEU A 3 13.75 13.58 -15.57
C LEU A 3 12.97 14.62 -14.74
N GLU A 4 12.72 15.81 -15.30
CA GLU A 4 11.91 16.86 -14.65
C GLU A 4 10.44 16.43 -14.53
N ARG A 5 9.89 15.81 -15.58
CA ARG A 5 8.53 15.25 -15.55
C ARG A 5 8.40 14.14 -14.50
N ILE A 6 9.40 13.28 -14.39
CA ILE A 6 9.48 12.27 -13.32
C ILE A 6 9.48 12.97 -11.96
N LYS A 7 10.38 13.92 -11.73
CA LYS A 7 10.44 14.66 -10.45
C LYS A 7 9.10 15.29 -10.08
N LYS A 8 8.44 15.96 -11.03
CA LYS A 8 7.13 16.59 -10.82
C LYS A 8 6.02 15.57 -10.55
N THR A 9 6.07 14.40 -11.18
CA THR A 9 5.16 13.26 -10.87
C THR A 9 5.34 12.77 -9.45
N PHE A 10 6.59 12.63 -8.99
CA PHE A 10 6.90 12.23 -7.62
C PHE A 10 6.40 13.27 -6.60
N GLU A 11 6.57 14.56 -6.87
CA GLU A 11 6.05 15.64 -6.04
C GLU A 11 4.51 15.59 -5.95
N PHE A 12 3.84 15.39 -7.09
CA PHE A 12 2.39 15.27 -7.15
C PHE A 12 1.85 14.02 -6.43
N GLN A 13 2.51 12.87 -6.57
CA GLN A 13 2.10 11.67 -5.85
C GLN A 13 2.34 11.79 -4.35
N ARG A 14 3.47 12.40 -3.96
CA ARG A 14 3.79 12.68 -2.55
C ARG A 14 2.74 13.60 -1.90
N SER A 15 2.29 14.65 -2.59
CA SER A 15 1.29 15.58 -2.04
C SER A 15 -0.12 14.98 -1.89
N ARG A 16 -0.41 13.89 -2.62
CA ARG A 16 -1.72 13.22 -2.60
C ARG A 16 -1.86 12.11 -1.57
N ILE A 17 -0.77 11.67 -0.94
CA ILE A 17 -0.82 10.64 0.10
C ILE A 17 -1.20 11.27 1.42
N LYS A 18 -2.25 10.72 2.04
CA LYS A 18 -2.90 11.30 3.22
C LYS A 18 -2.71 10.46 4.49
N GLY A 19 -1.86 9.44 4.48
CA GLY A 19 -1.72 8.55 5.63
C GLY A 19 -0.76 7.38 5.41
N PRO A 20 -0.35 6.70 6.51
CA PRO A 20 0.36 5.42 6.45
C PRO A 20 -0.53 4.32 5.85
N VAL A 21 0.02 3.11 5.68
CA VAL A 21 -0.74 1.96 5.14
C VAL A 21 -1.96 1.69 6.03
N PRO A 22 -3.16 1.48 5.46
CA PRO A 22 -4.35 1.18 6.25
C PRO A 22 -4.19 -0.14 7.03
N LEU A 23 -4.46 -0.09 8.34
CA LEU A 23 -4.30 -1.22 9.27
C LEU A 23 -5.00 -2.50 8.78
N TRP A 24 -6.20 -2.37 8.22
CA TRP A 24 -6.91 -3.52 7.67
C TRP A 24 -6.12 -4.24 6.58
N GLY A 25 -5.47 -3.48 5.68
CA GLY A 25 -4.61 -4.06 4.65
C GLY A 25 -3.40 -4.76 5.25
N VAL A 26 -2.80 -4.17 6.30
CA VAL A 26 -1.67 -4.76 7.03
C VAL A 26 -2.07 -6.10 7.67
N LEU A 27 -3.20 -6.14 8.39
CA LEU A 27 -3.68 -7.35 9.06
C LEU A 27 -4.01 -8.46 8.05
N ASN A 28 -4.69 -8.12 6.93
CA ASN A 28 -4.94 -9.08 5.86
C ASN A 28 -3.65 -9.59 5.23
N GLY A 29 -2.67 -8.70 5.03
CA GLY A 29 -1.33 -9.08 4.57
C GLY A 29 -0.68 -10.10 5.50
N ILE A 30 -0.64 -9.80 6.79
CA ILE A 30 0.05 -10.60 7.82
C ILE A 30 -0.62 -11.95 8.08
N PHE A 31 -1.95 -11.98 8.20
CA PHE A 31 -2.66 -13.15 8.67
C PHE A 31 -3.28 -14.00 7.57
N ILE A 32 -3.38 -13.50 6.33
CA ILE A 32 -4.08 -14.19 5.24
C ILE A 32 -3.22 -14.28 3.98
N LEU A 33 -2.89 -13.15 3.35
CA LEU A 33 -2.27 -13.15 2.02
C LEU A 33 -0.84 -13.69 2.04
N TYR A 34 -0.02 -13.20 2.98
CA TYR A 34 1.37 -13.63 3.08
C TYR A 34 1.53 -15.09 3.52
N PRO A 35 0.79 -15.59 4.53
CA PRO A 35 0.83 -17.00 4.89
C PRO A 35 0.47 -17.90 3.70
N ILE A 36 -0.58 -17.58 2.94
CA ILE A 36 -0.96 -18.34 1.75
C ILE A 36 0.20 -18.39 0.74
N ALA A 37 0.75 -17.23 0.37
CA ALA A 37 1.87 -17.16 -0.56
C ALA A 37 3.09 -17.96 -0.05
N PHE A 38 3.43 -17.80 1.23
CA PHE A 38 4.55 -18.48 1.87
C PHE A 38 4.38 -20.00 1.91
N PHE A 39 3.20 -20.51 2.24
CA PHE A 39 2.94 -21.96 2.26
C PHE A 39 2.92 -22.56 0.85
N MET A 40 2.40 -21.84 -0.16
CA MET A 40 2.52 -22.28 -1.56
C MET A 40 3.99 -22.37 -2.00
N PHE A 41 4.82 -21.39 -1.62
CA PHE A 41 6.26 -21.44 -1.86
C PHE A 41 6.93 -22.59 -1.09
N MET A 42 6.56 -22.85 0.16
CA MET A 42 7.09 -23.97 0.93
C MET A 42 6.75 -25.33 0.32
N ALA A 43 5.56 -25.45 -0.29
CA ALA A 43 5.12 -26.71 -0.90
C ALA A 43 5.87 -27.06 -2.18
N GLY A 44 6.19 -26.08 -3.03
CA GLY A 44 6.72 -26.34 -4.39
C GLY A 44 7.96 -25.53 -4.79
N GLY A 45 8.44 -24.63 -3.93
CA GLY A 45 9.49 -23.68 -4.29
C GLY A 45 10.84 -24.33 -4.57
N LEU A 46 11.17 -25.44 -3.90
CA LEU A 46 12.42 -26.16 -4.15
C LEU A 46 12.46 -26.75 -5.57
N GLU A 47 11.32 -27.25 -6.06
CA GLU A 47 11.21 -27.85 -7.39
C GLU A 47 11.42 -26.80 -8.49
N VAL A 48 10.80 -25.63 -8.35
CA VAL A 48 10.91 -24.53 -9.30
C VAL A 48 12.30 -23.91 -9.30
N LEU A 49 12.87 -23.70 -8.11
CA LEU A 49 14.18 -23.05 -7.97
C LEU A 49 15.33 -23.98 -8.32
N ASN A 50 15.14 -25.30 -8.14
CA ASN A 50 16.15 -26.34 -8.32
C ASN A 50 17.50 -25.99 -7.63
N ASN A 51 17.42 -25.28 -6.49
CA ASN A 51 18.57 -24.81 -5.75
C ASN A 51 18.25 -24.83 -4.23
N PRO A 52 18.72 -25.85 -3.50
CA PRO A 52 18.41 -26.01 -2.08
C PRO A 52 18.87 -24.83 -1.20
N SER A 53 20.03 -24.24 -1.52
CA SER A 53 20.57 -23.11 -0.74
C SER A 53 19.74 -21.85 -0.92
N LEU A 54 19.36 -21.53 -2.16
CA LEU A 54 18.47 -20.40 -2.46
C LEU A 54 17.09 -20.60 -1.84
N TYR A 55 16.54 -21.81 -1.95
CA TYR A 55 15.26 -22.18 -1.34
C TYR A 55 15.28 -22.00 0.19
N GLN A 56 16.30 -22.54 0.87
CA GLN A 56 16.46 -22.38 2.32
C GLN A 56 16.63 -20.91 2.72
N THR A 57 17.43 -20.15 1.97
CA THR A 57 17.62 -18.71 2.21
C THR A 57 16.30 -17.95 2.13
N LEU A 58 15.49 -18.24 1.11
CA LEU A 58 14.19 -17.61 0.92
C LEU A 58 13.17 -18.04 1.97
N LEU A 59 13.19 -19.30 2.43
CA LEU A 59 12.35 -19.76 3.55
C LEU A 59 12.67 -19.00 4.84
N ILE A 60 13.95 -18.95 5.22
CA ILE A 60 14.40 -18.24 6.43
C ILE A 60 14.03 -16.76 6.34
N THR A 61 14.29 -16.14 5.18
CA THR A 61 13.92 -14.74 4.91
C THR A 61 12.42 -14.51 5.10
N GLY A 62 11.57 -15.43 4.62
CA GLY A 62 10.13 -15.33 4.75
C GLY A 62 9.64 -15.41 6.20
N ILE A 63 10.19 -16.34 6.98
CA ILE A 63 9.90 -16.47 8.41
C ILE A 63 10.31 -15.19 9.16
N VAL A 64 11.52 -14.71 8.91
CA VAL A 64 12.04 -13.49 9.55
C VAL A 64 11.16 -12.29 9.22
N ILE A 65 10.80 -12.08 7.94
CA ILE A 65 9.92 -10.99 7.52
C ILE A 65 8.56 -11.09 8.20
N TRP A 66 7.98 -12.29 8.28
CA TRP A 66 6.68 -12.49 8.90
C TRP A 66 6.71 -12.15 10.40
N VAL A 67 7.69 -12.67 11.13
CA VAL A 67 7.86 -12.41 12.58
C VAL A 67 8.15 -10.93 12.84
N LEU A 68 9.04 -10.31 12.06
CA LEU A 68 9.32 -8.87 12.18
C LEU A 68 8.06 -8.04 11.96
N ASN A 69 7.21 -8.42 11.01
CA ASN A 69 5.95 -7.71 10.75
C ASN A 69 4.96 -7.81 11.90
N LEU A 70 4.93 -8.94 12.63
CA LEU A 70 4.14 -9.04 13.86
C LEU A 70 4.63 -8.05 14.93
N VAL A 71 5.95 -7.85 15.04
CA VAL A 71 6.54 -6.85 15.96
C VAL A 71 6.26 -5.43 15.46
N PHE A 72 6.31 -5.19 14.15
CA PHE A 72 6.07 -3.87 13.57
C PHE A 72 4.63 -3.40 13.75
N LEU A 73 3.66 -4.30 13.95
CA LEU A 73 2.31 -3.95 14.40
C LEU A 73 2.27 -3.23 15.75
N LEU A 74 3.36 -3.15 16.51
CA LEU A 74 3.43 -2.32 17.71
C LEU A 74 3.68 -0.84 17.37
N ASP A 75 4.18 -0.54 16.15
CA ASP A 75 4.44 0.80 15.64
C ASP A 75 3.22 1.42 14.93
N LEU A 76 2.00 1.19 15.45
CA LEU A 76 0.78 1.72 14.83
C LEU A 76 0.68 3.24 14.93
N LYS A 77 1.31 3.84 15.94
CA LYS A 77 1.28 5.29 16.15
C LYS A 77 2.11 6.04 15.12
N ARG A 78 3.34 5.60 14.84
CA ARG A 78 4.23 6.27 13.86
C ARG A 78 4.05 5.69 12.46
N GLY A 79 3.67 4.42 12.36
CA GLY A 79 3.32 3.76 11.11
C GLY A 79 4.51 3.50 10.17
N ILE A 80 5.74 3.85 10.56
CA ILE A 80 6.93 3.74 9.71
C ILE A 80 7.32 2.27 9.57
N LEU A 81 7.51 1.58 10.68
CA LEU A 81 7.89 0.17 10.69
C LEU A 81 6.76 -0.69 10.12
N THR A 82 5.50 -0.35 10.43
CA THR A 82 4.33 -1.02 9.84
C THR A 82 4.31 -0.88 8.31
N SER A 83 4.57 0.32 7.79
CA SER A 83 4.60 0.57 6.33
C SER A 83 5.79 -0.13 5.66
N PHE A 84 6.96 -0.11 6.30
CA PHE A 84 8.16 -0.79 5.82
C PHE A 84 7.98 -2.32 5.82
N GLY A 85 7.42 -2.86 6.89
CA GLY A 85 7.05 -4.27 6.98
C GLY A 85 6.11 -4.69 5.87
N THR A 86 5.04 -3.92 5.65
CA THR A 86 4.08 -4.18 4.57
C THR A 86 4.77 -4.24 3.21
N TYR A 87 5.73 -3.33 2.94
CA TYR A 87 6.52 -3.37 1.72
C TYR A 87 7.31 -4.67 1.57
N LEU A 88 8.02 -5.11 2.64
CA LEU A 88 8.77 -6.37 2.62
C LEU A 88 7.87 -7.59 2.39
N MET A 89 6.70 -7.61 3.03
CA MET A 89 5.71 -8.68 2.84
C MET A 89 5.15 -8.69 1.43
N TYR A 90 4.85 -7.51 0.88
CA TYR A 90 4.39 -7.39 -0.50
C TYR A 90 5.44 -7.92 -1.47
N LEU A 91 6.70 -7.51 -1.30
CA LEU A 91 7.81 -7.93 -2.14
C LEU A 91 8.08 -9.43 -2.08
N THR A 92 8.19 -9.98 -0.88
CA THR A 92 8.46 -11.42 -0.74
C THR A 92 7.25 -12.28 -1.05
N GLY A 93 6.04 -11.83 -0.70
CA GLY A 93 4.79 -12.48 -1.08
C GLY A 93 4.60 -12.57 -2.60
N HIS A 94 5.03 -11.55 -3.35
CA HIS A 94 5.03 -11.58 -4.81
C HIS A 94 5.96 -12.66 -5.37
N ILE A 95 7.16 -12.77 -4.83
CA ILE A 95 8.12 -13.81 -5.23
C ILE A 95 7.53 -15.20 -4.93
N TYR A 96 6.98 -15.38 -3.72
CA TYR A 96 6.45 -16.65 -3.27
C TYR A 96 5.21 -17.10 -4.05
N ILE A 97 4.28 -16.20 -4.33
CA ILE A 97 3.07 -16.57 -5.08
C ILE A 97 3.40 -16.95 -6.52
N ILE A 98 4.30 -16.22 -7.18
CA ILE A 98 4.72 -16.54 -8.55
C ILE A 98 5.41 -17.90 -8.59
N ILE A 99 6.34 -18.16 -7.67
CA ILE A 99 7.02 -19.45 -7.59
C ILE A 99 6.02 -20.57 -7.26
N GLY A 100 5.15 -20.37 -6.27
CA GLY A 100 4.17 -21.37 -5.85
C GLY A 100 3.20 -21.77 -6.97
N PHE A 101 2.68 -20.80 -7.72
CA PHE A 101 1.82 -21.08 -8.88
C PHE A 101 2.60 -21.67 -10.06
N SER A 102 3.89 -21.33 -10.23
CA SER A 102 4.75 -21.99 -11.21
C SER A 102 5.03 -23.46 -10.87
N ALA A 103 5.13 -23.79 -9.59
CA ALA A 103 5.25 -25.17 -9.13
C ALA A 103 3.96 -25.95 -9.40
N MET A 104 2.82 -25.36 -9.00
CA MET A 104 1.49 -25.94 -9.21
C MET A 104 1.17 -26.16 -10.70
N SER A 105 1.70 -25.32 -11.58
CA SER A 105 1.50 -25.44 -13.03
C SER A 105 2.47 -26.42 -13.72
N GLY A 106 3.49 -26.91 -13.01
CA GLY A 106 4.63 -27.61 -13.60
C GLY A 106 5.43 -26.75 -14.62
N ASP A 107 5.21 -25.43 -14.66
CA ASP A 107 5.83 -24.53 -15.64
C ASP A 107 6.92 -23.70 -14.97
N HIS A 108 8.11 -24.28 -14.97
CA HIS A 108 9.33 -23.67 -14.44
C HIS A 108 10.00 -22.75 -15.47
N ASN A 109 9.51 -22.73 -16.71
CA ASN A 109 10.12 -21.92 -17.77
C ASN A 109 9.95 -20.43 -17.47
N PHE A 110 10.99 -19.67 -17.85
CA PHE A 110 11.01 -18.21 -17.76
C PHE A 110 10.68 -17.67 -16.36
N ILE A 111 11.02 -18.40 -15.29
CA ILE A 111 10.73 -17.97 -13.91
C ILE A 111 11.29 -16.57 -13.62
N GLY A 112 12.48 -16.25 -14.13
CA GLY A 112 13.07 -14.91 -14.00
C GLY A 112 12.26 -13.82 -14.71
N LEU A 113 11.65 -14.13 -15.87
CA LEU A 113 10.75 -13.19 -16.54
C LEU A 113 9.46 -13.01 -15.73
N LYS A 114 8.84 -14.10 -15.29
CA LYS A 114 7.62 -14.07 -14.48
C LYS A 114 7.81 -13.22 -13.21
N LEU A 115 8.95 -13.37 -12.54
CA LEU A 115 9.30 -12.59 -11.35
C LEU A 115 9.59 -11.11 -11.65
N SER A 116 10.11 -10.79 -12.84
CA SER A 116 10.44 -9.41 -13.21
C SER A 116 9.26 -8.62 -13.79
N LEU A 117 8.20 -9.28 -14.27
CA LEU A 117 7.03 -8.61 -14.86
C LEU A 117 6.42 -7.50 -13.96
N PRO A 118 6.18 -7.71 -12.65
CA PRO A 118 5.68 -6.64 -11.78
C PRO A 118 6.64 -5.45 -11.65
N LEU A 119 7.95 -5.70 -11.63
CA LEU A 119 8.97 -4.64 -11.58
C LEU A 119 9.01 -3.86 -12.91
N ILE A 120 8.97 -4.56 -14.04
CA ILE A 120 8.90 -3.94 -15.37
C ILE A 120 7.67 -3.05 -15.48
N GLN A 121 6.50 -3.53 -15.05
CA GLN A 121 5.28 -2.73 -15.07
C GLN A 121 5.37 -1.51 -14.16
N SER A 122 6.03 -1.62 -13.00
CA SER A 122 6.25 -0.48 -12.11
C SER A 122 7.00 0.65 -12.84
N ILE A 123 8.05 0.30 -13.58
CA ILE A 123 8.84 1.24 -14.38
C ILE A 123 7.98 1.85 -15.50
N ILE A 124 7.23 1.02 -16.24
CA ILE A 124 6.33 1.48 -17.31
C ILE A 124 5.33 2.50 -16.76
N VAL A 125 4.66 2.20 -15.64
CA VAL A 125 3.67 3.09 -15.03
C VAL A 125 4.29 4.43 -14.64
N ILE A 126 5.50 4.43 -14.06
CA ILE A 126 6.20 5.67 -13.70
C ILE A 126 6.49 6.52 -14.95
N VAL A 127 7.02 5.91 -16.02
CA VAL A 127 7.33 6.61 -17.27
C VAL A 127 6.06 7.18 -17.91
N VAL A 128 5.02 6.36 -18.02
CA VAL A 128 3.70 6.73 -18.56
C VAL A 128 3.11 7.89 -17.76
N MET A 129 3.06 7.78 -16.43
CA MET A 129 2.55 8.86 -15.58
C MET A 129 3.36 10.14 -15.71
N SER A 130 4.67 10.04 -15.90
CA SER A 130 5.54 11.19 -16.10
C SER A 130 5.25 11.90 -17.43
N CYS A 131 4.95 11.16 -18.48
CA CYS A 131 4.52 11.76 -19.75
C CYS A 131 3.17 12.48 -19.64
N LEU A 132 2.35 12.18 -18.62
CA LEU A 132 1.07 12.83 -18.37
C LEU A 132 1.16 14.13 -17.56
N VAL A 133 2.34 14.44 -17.02
CA VAL A 133 2.54 15.66 -16.24
C VAL A 133 2.99 16.77 -17.17
N ASP A 134 2.22 17.85 -17.23
CA ASP A 134 2.63 19.08 -17.88
C ASP A 134 3.68 19.80 -17.02
N LEU A 135 4.76 20.29 -17.61
CA LEU A 135 5.85 20.97 -16.88
C LEU A 135 5.45 22.41 -16.52
N ASP A 136 4.59 23.04 -17.33
CA ASP A 136 4.27 24.46 -17.22
C ASP A 136 2.99 24.76 -16.42
N SER A 137 2.19 23.73 -16.09
CA SER A 137 0.96 23.87 -15.27
C SER A 137 1.02 23.03 -13.99
N GLU A 138 0.33 23.45 -12.93
CA GLU A 138 0.17 22.64 -11.70
C GLU A 138 -0.75 21.43 -11.89
N GLU A 139 -1.41 21.33 -13.06
CA GLU A 139 -2.35 20.29 -13.37
C GLU A 139 -1.70 19.12 -14.13
N VAL A 140 -2.10 17.90 -13.77
CA VAL A 140 -1.89 16.73 -14.64
C VAL A 140 -2.80 16.90 -15.86
N ILE A 141 -2.36 16.41 -17.03
CA ILE A 141 -3.22 16.23 -18.21
C ILE A 141 -4.64 15.79 -17.79
N SER A 142 -5.68 16.30 -18.49
CA SER A 142 -7.09 16.09 -18.10
C SER A 142 -7.34 14.68 -17.54
N GLN A 143 -8.08 14.61 -16.43
CA GLN A 143 -8.36 13.36 -15.73
C GLN A 143 -8.91 12.26 -16.67
N LYS A 144 -9.59 12.67 -17.74
CA LYS A 144 -10.06 11.78 -18.81
C LYS A 144 -8.92 11.11 -19.58
N ALA A 145 -7.93 11.87 -20.04
CA ALA A 145 -6.78 11.33 -20.77
C ALA A 145 -5.86 10.49 -19.87
N SER A 146 -5.69 10.88 -18.60
CA SER A 146 -5.00 10.04 -17.61
C SER A 146 -5.70 8.69 -17.41
N LYS A 147 -7.02 8.67 -17.24
CA LYS A 147 -7.79 7.42 -17.12
C LYS A 147 -7.68 6.53 -18.37
N VAL A 148 -7.79 7.11 -19.56
CA VAL A 148 -7.68 6.35 -20.82
C VAL A 148 -6.31 5.72 -20.96
N MET A 149 -5.25 6.47 -20.65
CA MET A 149 -3.88 5.98 -20.75
C MET A 149 -3.54 4.92 -19.70
N LEU A 150 -4.03 5.07 -18.46
CA LEU A 150 -3.89 4.03 -17.43
C LEU A 150 -4.67 2.76 -17.81
N ASN A 151 -5.88 2.89 -18.36
CA ASN A 151 -6.63 1.74 -18.86
C ASN A 151 -5.85 1.02 -19.97
N PHE A 152 -5.19 1.74 -20.88
CA PHE A 152 -4.36 1.12 -21.92
C PHE A 152 -3.15 0.36 -21.35
N VAL A 153 -2.59 0.81 -20.22
CA VAL A 153 -1.42 0.19 -19.58
C VAL A 153 -1.80 -0.99 -18.69
N PHE A 154 -2.95 -0.95 -18.01
CA PHE A 154 -3.38 -2.00 -17.09
C PHE A 154 -4.32 -3.04 -17.70
N ALA A 155 -5.17 -2.67 -18.66
CA ALA A 155 -6.17 -3.58 -19.21
C ALA A 155 -5.54 -4.77 -19.96
N PRO A 156 -4.51 -4.61 -20.82
CA PRO A 156 -3.98 -5.75 -21.56
C PRO A 156 -3.39 -6.84 -20.65
N PRO A 157 -2.50 -6.54 -19.67
CA PRO A 157 -2.02 -7.57 -18.74
C PRO A 157 -3.14 -8.23 -17.94
N LEU A 158 -4.16 -7.45 -17.53
CA LEU A 158 -5.30 -7.96 -16.76
C LEU A 158 -6.17 -8.90 -17.59
N ILE A 159 -6.52 -8.52 -18.82
CA ILE A 159 -7.33 -9.34 -19.73
C ILE A 159 -6.62 -10.65 -20.03
N ILE A 160 -5.33 -10.60 -20.38
CA ILE A 160 -4.54 -11.81 -20.68
C ILE A 160 -4.44 -12.69 -19.42
N SER A 161 -4.19 -12.08 -18.26
CA SER A 161 -4.19 -12.80 -16.98
C SER A 161 -5.51 -13.55 -16.74
N CYS A 162 -6.66 -12.89 -16.93
CA CYS A 162 -7.96 -13.52 -16.78
C CYS A 162 -8.15 -14.70 -17.74
N VAL A 163 -7.72 -14.56 -19.01
CA VAL A 163 -7.78 -15.65 -19.99
C VAL A 163 -6.90 -16.83 -19.56
N CYS A 164 -5.66 -16.58 -19.11
CA CYS A 164 -4.77 -17.63 -18.62
C CYS A 164 -5.37 -18.35 -17.40
N ILE A 165 -5.88 -17.62 -16.41
CA ILE A 165 -6.50 -18.20 -15.22
C ILE A 165 -7.74 -19.01 -15.60
N PHE A 166 -8.58 -18.49 -16.51
CA PHE A 166 -9.74 -19.21 -17.00
C PHE A 166 -9.34 -20.53 -17.66
N LEU A 167 -8.37 -20.53 -18.57
CA LEU A 167 -7.87 -21.76 -19.20
C LEU A 167 -7.30 -22.74 -18.17
N ALA A 168 -6.59 -22.26 -17.16
CA ALA A 168 -6.07 -23.09 -16.09
C ALA A 168 -7.18 -23.80 -15.30
N MET A 169 -8.32 -23.14 -15.08
CA MET A 169 -9.50 -23.75 -14.45
C MET A 169 -10.14 -24.87 -15.30
N PHE A 170 -9.93 -24.88 -16.62
CA PHE A 170 -10.40 -25.94 -17.54
C PHE A 170 -9.37 -27.06 -17.76
N GLY A 171 -8.35 -27.17 -16.91
CA GLY A 171 -7.36 -28.25 -16.96
C GLY A 171 -6.09 -27.93 -17.75
N TYR A 172 -5.94 -26.70 -18.26
CA TYR A 172 -4.67 -26.24 -18.86
C TYR A 172 -3.76 -25.65 -17.78
N GLU A 173 -3.33 -26.49 -16.83
CA GLU A 173 -2.62 -26.09 -15.61
C GLU A 173 -1.36 -25.24 -15.87
N TYR A 174 -0.70 -25.44 -17.02
CA TYR A 174 0.40 -24.62 -17.52
C TYR A 174 0.15 -23.10 -17.38
N PHE A 175 -1.09 -22.64 -17.58
CA PHE A 175 -1.42 -21.22 -17.53
C PHE A 175 -1.51 -20.61 -16.13
N TRP A 176 -1.49 -21.40 -15.05
CA TRP A 176 -1.52 -20.89 -13.68
C TRP A 176 -0.35 -19.93 -13.40
N GLY A 177 0.88 -20.33 -13.74
CA GLY A 177 2.08 -19.51 -13.54
C GLY A 177 2.05 -18.19 -14.32
N TRP A 178 1.62 -18.23 -15.59
CA TRP A 178 1.48 -17.03 -16.42
C TRP A 178 0.32 -16.14 -15.99
N GLY A 179 -0.83 -16.74 -15.67
CA GLY A 179 -2.02 -16.04 -15.21
C GLY A 179 -1.74 -15.22 -13.96
N LEU A 180 -1.09 -15.83 -12.95
CA LEU A 180 -0.74 -15.12 -11.71
C LEU A 180 0.40 -14.11 -11.91
N SER A 181 1.39 -14.40 -12.74
CA SER A 181 2.46 -13.45 -13.02
C SER A 181 1.94 -12.17 -13.71
N LEU A 182 1.05 -12.32 -14.70
CA LEU A 182 0.39 -11.20 -15.36
C LEU A 182 -0.63 -10.50 -14.45
N LEU A 183 -1.30 -11.23 -13.56
CA LEU A 183 -2.16 -10.60 -12.56
C LEU A 183 -1.33 -9.73 -11.63
N SER A 184 -0.26 -10.30 -11.07
CA SER A 184 0.70 -9.62 -10.21
C SER A 184 1.34 -8.41 -10.91
N MET A 185 1.59 -8.51 -12.21
CA MET A 185 2.06 -7.39 -13.04
C MET A 185 1.14 -6.18 -12.92
N THR A 186 -0.19 -6.34 -12.99
CA THR A 186 -1.15 -5.22 -12.87
C THR A 186 -1.01 -4.47 -11.54
N PHE A 187 -0.65 -5.19 -10.48
CA PHE A 187 -0.40 -4.62 -9.16
C PHE A 187 1.03 -4.12 -8.97
N GLY A 188 1.88 -4.19 -9.99
CA GLY A 188 3.28 -3.74 -9.94
C GLY A 188 3.42 -2.31 -9.40
N HIS A 189 2.52 -1.40 -9.78
CA HIS A 189 2.52 -0.02 -9.30
C HIS A 189 2.49 0.11 -7.75
N LEU A 190 1.99 -0.89 -7.03
CA LEU A 190 2.01 -0.89 -5.56
C LEU A 190 3.44 -0.98 -5.01
N PHE A 191 4.40 -1.60 -5.73
CA PHE A 191 5.81 -1.63 -5.32
C PHE A 191 6.38 -0.24 -5.08
N TYR A 192 6.07 0.71 -5.96
CA TYR A 192 6.53 2.08 -5.80
C TYR A 192 5.58 2.88 -4.92
N ALA A 193 4.27 2.62 -4.95
CA ALA A 193 3.30 3.38 -4.16
C ALA A 193 3.57 3.26 -2.65
N THR A 194 3.94 2.07 -2.18
CA THR A 194 4.28 1.84 -0.77
C THR A 194 5.48 2.66 -0.31
N TRP A 195 6.45 2.96 -1.19
CA TRP A 195 7.58 3.84 -0.84
C TRP A 195 7.12 5.23 -0.42
N PHE A 196 6.15 5.80 -1.14
CA PHE A 196 5.62 7.11 -0.77
C PHE A 196 4.84 7.07 0.55
N ILE A 197 4.21 5.95 0.87
CA ILE A 197 3.53 5.75 2.16
C ILE A 197 4.55 5.69 3.31
N ILE A 198 5.68 4.99 3.11
CA ILE A 198 6.79 4.96 4.07
C ILE A 198 7.38 6.36 4.27
N ILE A 199 7.62 7.09 3.18
CA ILE A 199 8.14 8.48 3.23
C ILE A 199 7.16 9.39 3.97
N TYR A 200 5.86 9.25 3.70
CA TYR A 200 4.82 10.00 4.41
C TYR A 200 4.88 9.74 5.92
N ALA A 201 4.86 8.47 6.34
CA ALA A 201 4.94 8.08 7.75
C ALA A 201 6.21 8.62 8.42
N TYR A 202 7.34 8.59 7.71
CA TYR A 202 8.61 9.12 8.21
C TYR A 202 8.56 10.64 8.39
N GLN A 203 7.94 11.38 7.46
CA GLN A 203 7.84 12.84 7.53
C GLN A 203 6.94 13.30 8.67
N HIS A 204 5.82 12.61 8.89
CA HIS A 204 4.80 12.96 9.90
C HIS A 204 5.01 12.23 11.23
N ARG A 205 6.20 11.65 11.46
CA ARG A 205 6.50 10.84 12.65
C ARG A 205 6.39 11.59 13.98
N HIS A 206 6.53 12.92 13.92
CA HIS A 206 6.48 13.82 15.07
C HIS A 206 5.13 14.51 15.20
N ASP A 207 4.29 14.49 14.17
CA ASP A 207 2.96 15.10 14.19
C ASP A 207 2.01 14.36 15.16
N VAL A 208 2.36 13.13 15.53
CA VAL A 208 1.66 12.29 16.49
C VAL A 208 2.00 12.65 17.95
N GLU A 209 3.02 13.49 18.19
CA GLU A 209 3.44 13.89 19.54
C GLU A 209 2.67 15.13 20.09
N GLU A 210 1.89 15.86 19.28
CA GLU A 210 1.18 17.08 19.71
C GLU A 210 -0.17 16.88 20.43
N GLU A 211 -0.70 15.66 20.54
CA GLU A 211 -1.92 15.38 21.34
C GLU A 211 -1.64 15.01 22.81
N THR A 212 -0.41 15.20 23.31
CA THR A 212 -0.09 14.94 24.74
C THR A 212 -0.09 16.17 25.64
N SER A 213 -0.33 17.37 25.11
CA SER A 213 -0.85 18.44 25.96
C SER A 213 -2.37 18.44 25.84
N ILE A 214 -3.05 18.02 26.90
CA ILE A 214 -4.41 18.47 27.16
C ILE A 214 -4.37 19.97 26.88
N LYS A 215 -5.00 20.42 25.79
CA LYS A 215 -5.25 21.85 25.60
C LYS A 215 -6.07 22.24 26.81
N HIS A 216 -5.43 22.72 27.87
CA HIS A 216 -6.05 23.69 28.74
C HIS A 216 -6.48 24.77 27.78
N ILE A 217 -7.77 24.77 27.46
CA ILE A 217 -8.42 25.90 26.85
C ILE A 217 -8.04 27.05 27.78
N LYS A 218 -7.08 27.87 27.34
CA LYS A 218 -6.71 29.09 28.02
C LYS A 218 -7.89 30.01 27.75
N VAL A 219 -8.96 29.80 28.49
CA VAL A 219 -10.11 30.69 28.45
C VAL A 219 -9.56 32.04 28.90
N ASN A 220 -9.64 33.02 28.01
CA ASN A 220 -9.24 34.37 28.33
C ASN A 220 -10.06 34.83 29.56
N PRO A 221 -9.43 35.16 30.70
CA PRO A 221 -10.15 35.60 31.91
C PRO A 221 -11.05 36.81 31.63
N ASP A 222 -10.68 37.63 30.63
CA ASP A 222 -11.43 38.82 30.24
C ASP A 222 -12.76 38.51 29.54
N MET A 223 -12.96 37.28 29.04
CA MET A 223 -14.25 36.85 28.47
C MET A 223 -15.22 36.30 29.53
N ILE A 224 -14.76 36.05 30.76
CA ILE A 224 -15.59 35.56 31.87
C ILE A 224 -16.11 36.69 32.75
N SER A 225 -15.46 37.86 32.77
CA SER A 225 -15.78 38.94 33.73
C SER A 225 -16.85 39.95 33.29
N ASN A 226 -17.31 39.95 32.03
CA ASN A 226 -18.23 40.99 31.52
C ASN A 226 -19.68 40.55 31.29
N ARG A 227 -20.11 39.41 31.83
CA ARG A 227 -21.55 39.18 32.04
C ARG A 227 -21.91 39.62 33.46
N GLU A 228 -22.31 40.88 33.58
CA GLU A 228 -23.09 41.38 34.71
C GLU A 228 -24.20 40.37 35.02
N PHE A 229 -24.03 39.66 36.13
CA PHE A 229 -25.02 38.76 36.67
C PHE A 229 -26.14 39.62 37.26
N ASP A 230 -27.17 39.89 36.44
CA ASP A 230 -28.36 40.64 36.83
C ASP A 230 -29.16 39.86 37.89
N ARG A 231 -28.76 40.04 39.14
CA ARG A 231 -29.29 39.39 40.34
C ARG A 231 -30.70 39.89 40.69
N ASP A 232 -31.15 40.99 40.10
CA ASP A 232 -32.43 41.64 40.40
C ASP A 232 -33.58 41.13 39.52
N ARG A 233 -33.29 40.41 38.44
CA ARG A 233 -34.33 39.76 37.61
C ARG A 233 -35.09 38.65 38.35
N PHE A 234 -34.55 38.10 39.44
CA PHE A 234 -35.14 36.97 40.18
C PHE A 234 -35.69 37.31 41.58
N SER A 235 -35.75 38.59 41.98
CA SER A 235 -36.08 39.00 43.36
C SER A 235 -37.46 39.68 43.58
N ARG A 236 -38.49 39.38 42.77
CA ARG A 236 -39.90 39.79 43.01
C ARG A 236 -40.86 38.75 42.41
N LYS A 237 -41.83 38.10 43.06
CA LYS A 237 -42.49 38.22 44.37
C LYS A 237 -42.87 36.81 44.85
N VAL A 238 -42.53 36.44 46.08
CA VAL A 238 -43.33 35.47 46.85
C VAL A 238 -44.24 36.32 47.72
N THR A 239 -45.47 36.54 47.27
CA THR A 239 -46.56 37.00 48.15
C THR A 239 -47.26 35.76 48.68
N LYS A 240 -47.21 35.60 50.00
CA LYS A 240 -48.09 34.74 50.79
C LYS A 240 -49.49 35.36 50.90
N ASP A 241 -50.43 34.52 51.34
CA ASP A 241 -51.81 34.77 51.80
C ASP A 241 -52.83 34.73 50.63
N ASP A 242 -53.77 33.78 50.53
CA ASP A 242 -54.61 33.08 51.52
C ASP A 242 -54.92 31.62 51.12
#